data_AF-A0A4S3KT19-F1
#
_entry.id   AF-A0A4S3KT19-F1
#
_cell.length_a   1.000
_cell.length_b   1.000
_cell.length_c   1.000
_cell.angle_alpha   90.00
_cell.angle_beta   90.00
_cell.angle_gamma   90.00
#
_symmetry.space_group_name_H-M   'P 1'
#
loop_
_entity.id
_entity.type
_entity.pdbx_description
1 polymer ?
#
loop_
_entity_poly.entity_id
_entity_poly.type
_entity_poly.pdbx_seq_one_letter_code
_entity_poly.pdbx_strand_id
1 'polypeptide(L)'
;MTRRLPVLLACALLALFPRPAPAADAGAIPMPGEIDPATLWERVLAGGDAAKIYGGYELVDRLWPVDGELDAEACSGARDDLDGHLRTNPVGIALWWLSLRCAEAMGDAARADRDSEALAALLRHALKDARMPSLLDRPIPVLAQYDADAIVEVSGQTRLYSYYDSSRTGRHLPLVVALWDEAARREHILVFDFLAPMVRLQRMEIAGSPAFRFLLSRDLLTAAEDGEDSAIGIGRAIRRILFETPQAERAEALRKAGEQELTGVVLEVAGACLEAARDTCAEAAVDVLMPLAERRLAACDAASGKFGRAVQRQAEVVALLKQAGADEGQIERFRERLRLYQRGEVLIEGRD
;
A
#
# COMPACT_ATOMS: atom_id res chain seq x y z
N MET A 1 -11.50 23.09 -6.20
CA MET A 1 -11.69 23.90 -7.43
C MET A 1 -12.13 22.99 -8.56
N THR A 2 -13.43 22.87 -8.75
CA THR A 2 -14.08 21.98 -9.74
C THR A 2 -14.07 22.61 -11.12
N ARG A 3 -13.36 22.01 -12.09
CA ARG A 3 -13.49 22.34 -13.51
C ARG A 3 -14.45 21.36 -14.17
N ARG A 4 -15.67 21.81 -14.42
CA ARG A 4 -16.63 21.18 -15.33
C ARG A 4 -16.32 21.62 -16.76
N LEU A 5 -16.22 20.67 -17.69
CA LEU A 5 -16.26 20.95 -19.14
C LEU A 5 -17.72 20.94 -19.64
N PRO A 6 -18.08 21.79 -20.62
CA PRO A 6 -19.42 21.82 -21.18
C PRO A 6 -19.56 20.75 -22.27
N VAL A 7 -20.48 19.82 -22.08
CA VAL A 7 -20.95 18.91 -23.14
C VAL A 7 -22.10 19.61 -23.87
N LEU A 8 -21.82 20.07 -25.09
CA LEU A 8 -22.83 20.55 -26.03
C LEU A 8 -23.37 19.38 -26.85
N LEU A 9 -24.68 19.18 -26.73
CA LEU A 9 -25.66 18.85 -27.77
C LEU A 9 -25.18 18.04 -29.00
N ALA A 10 -25.63 16.78 -29.08
CA ALA A 10 -25.90 16.11 -30.36
C ALA A 10 -27.22 15.33 -30.24
N CYS A 11 -28.28 15.90 -30.83
CA CYS A 11 -29.59 15.26 -30.97
C CYS A 11 -29.60 14.22 -32.10
N ALA A 12 -30.35 13.14 -31.84
CA ALA A 12 -31.16 12.37 -32.78
C ALA A 12 -30.46 11.57 -33.90
N LEU A 13 -30.12 10.31 -33.56
CA LEU A 13 -30.12 9.16 -34.49
C LEU A 13 -30.67 7.93 -33.76
N LEU A 14 -31.99 7.89 -33.60
CA LEU A 14 -32.75 6.71 -33.18
C LEU A 14 -33.16 5.93 -34.44
N ALA A 15 -32.32 4.99 -34.87
CA ALA A 15 -32.74 3.81 -35.64
C ALA A 15 -31.56 2.83 -35.79
N LEU A 16 -31.81 1.56 -35.43
CA LEU A 16 -30.97 0.38 -35.68
C LEU A 16 -29.72 0.21 -34.78
N PHE A 17 -29.91 0.24 -33.45
CA PHE A 17 -29.00 -0.54 -32.61
C PHE A 17 -29.36 -2.03 -32.73
N PRO A 18 -28.41 -2.92 -33.06
CA PRO A 18 -28.65 -4.35 -32.99
C PRO A 18 -29.13 -4.68 -31.58
N ARG A 19 -30.19 -5.50 -31.47
CA ARG A 19 -30.55 -6.12 -30.20
C ARG A 19 -29.27 -6.75 -29.64
N PRO A 20 -28.83 -6.44 -28.40
CA PRO A 20 -27.73 -7.14 -27.79
C PRO A 20 -28.05 -8.63 -27.89
N ALA A 21 -27.12 -9.40 -28.44
CA ALA A 21 -27.24 -10.85 -28.47
C ALA A 21 -27.54 -11.30 -27.02
N PRO A 22 -28.42 -12.30 -26.82
CA PRO A 22 -28.64 -12.86 -25.49
C PRO A 22 -27.27 -13.19 -24.89
N ALA A 23 -27.01 -12.65 -23.69
CA ALA A 23 -25.76 -12.84 -22.99
C ALA A 23 -25.44 -14.33 -23.03
N ALA A 24 -24.32 -14.68 -23.69
CA ALA A 24 -23.80 -16.04 -23.65
C ALA A 24 -23.76 -16.46 -22.19
N ASP A 25 -24.33 -17.62 -21.90
CA ASP A 25 -24.52 -18.21 -20.56
C ASP A 25 -23.37 -17.79 -19.65
N ALA A 26 -23.63 -16.80 -18.82
CA ALA A 26 -22.62 -16.13 -18.03
C ALA A 26 -22.20 -17.13 -16.95
N GLY A 27 -21.22 -17.97 -17.27
CA GLY A 27 -20.80 -19.08 -16.41
C GLY A 27 -20.61 -18.64 -14.96
N ALA A 28 -20.90 -19.53 -14.01
CA ALA A 28 -20.89 -19.22 -12.58
C ALA A 28 -19.59 -18.54 -12.12
N ILE A 29 -19.70 -17.62 -11.15
CA ILE A 29 -18.54 -17.02 -10.47
C ILE A 29 -17.73 -18.14 -9.81
N PRO A 30 -16.43 -18.31 -10.12
CA PRO A 30 -15.60 -19.28 -9.42
C PRO A 30 -15.44 -18.84 -7.96
N MET A 31 -16.01 -19.62 -7.03
CA MET A 31 -16.03 -19.27 -5.60
C MET A 31 -14.73 -19.71 -4.90
N PRO A 32 -13.93 -18.78 -4.34
CA PRO A 32 -12.89 -19.14 -3.38
C PRO A 32 -13.49 -19.87 -2.18
N GLY A 33 -12.87 -20.97 -1.75
CA GLY A 33 -13.38 -21.81 -0.67
C GLY A 33 -14.12 -23.06 -1.17
N GLU A 34 -14.88 -22.95 -2.27
CA GLU A 34 -15.31 -24.13 -3.04
C GLU A 34 -14.18 -24.63 -3.94
N ILE A 35 -13.46 -23.70 -4.56
CA ILE A 35 -12.22 -23.95 -5.28
C ILE A 35 -11.07 -23.45 -4.40
N ASP A 36 -10.04 -24.28 -4.24
CA ASP A 36 -8.83 -23.89 -3.54
C ASP A 36 -8.22 -22.61 -4.14
N PRO A 37 -7.98 -21.55 -3.34
CA PRO A 37 -7.38 -20.31 -3.82
C PRO A 37 -6.07 -20.48 -4.59
N ALA A 38 -5.23 -21.48 -4.24
CA ALA A 38 -3.99 -21.72 -4.98
C ALA A 38 -4.28 -22.13 -6.43
N THR A 39 -5.27 -23.00 -6.63
CA THR A 39 -5.75 -23.42 -7.94
C THR A 39 -6.33 -22.24 -8.74
N LEU A 40 -7.08 -21.34 -8.09
CA LEU A 40 -7.59 -20.13 -8.75
C LEU A 40 -6.45 -19.22 -9.20
N TRP A 41 -5.44 -19.00 -8.36
CA TRP A 41 -4.24 -18.23 -8.69
C TRP A 41 -3.49 -18.80 -9.88
N GLU A 42 -3.30 -20.12 -9.93
CA GLU A 42 -2.65 -20.79 -11.05
C GLU A 42 -3.43 -20.59 -12.36
N ARG A 43 -4.76 -20.75 -12.33
CA ARG A 43 -5.62 -20.52 -13.50
C ARG A 43 -5.55 -19.07 -13.99
N VAL A 44 -5.65 -18.11 -13.08
CA VAL A 44 -5.57 -16.68 -13.42
C VAL A 44 -4.21 -16.35 -14.03
N LEU A 45 -3.11 -16.77 -13.41
CA LEU A 45 -1.76 -16.44 -13.90
C LEU A 45 -1.37 -17.20 -15.17
N ALA A 46 -1.96 -18.36 -15.44
CA ALA A 46 -1.70 -19.13 -16.66
C ALA A 46 -2.58 -18.69 -17.84
N GLY A 47 -3.84 -18.36 -17.58
CA GLY A 47 -4.89 -18.22 -18.59
C GLY A 47 -5.63 -16.88 -18.61
N GLY A 48 -5.52 -16.07 -17.56
CA GLY A 48 -6.20 -14.78 -17.43
C GLY A 48 -5.80 -13.69 -18.43
N ASP A 49 -6.79 -12.92 -18.87
CA ASP A 49 -6.61 -11.73 -19.71
C ASP A 49 -6.25 -10.53 -18.81
N ALA A 50 -5.04 -10.01 -18.96
CA ALA A 50 -4.53 -8.93 -18.12
C ALA A 50 -5.43 -7.68 -18.18
N ALA A 51 -5.89 -7.27 -19.37
CA ALA A 51 -6.72 -6.07 -19.52
C ALA A 51 -8.06 -6.24 -18.80
N LYS A 52 -8.69 -7.41 -18.90
CA LYS A 52 -9.95 -7.69 -18.19
C LYS A 52 -9.78 -7.81 -16.68
N ILE A 53 -8.66 -8.40 -16.23
CA ILE A 53 -8.32 -8.49 -14.81
C ILE A 53 -8.14 -7.08 -14.23
N TYR A 54 -7.32 -6.25 -14.89
CA TYR A 54 -7.02 -4.90 -14.39
C TYR A 54 -8.18 -3.93 -14.54
N GLY A 55 -9.04 -4.09 -15.56
CA GLY A 55 -10.27 -3.30 -15.69
C GLY A 55 -11.22 -3.45 -14.49
N GLY A 56 -11.15 -4.55 -13.74
CA GLY A 56 -11.92 -4.70 -12.50
C GLY A 56 -11.50 -3.72 -11.41
N TYR A 57 -10.23 -3.32 -11.39
CA TYR A 57 -9.76 -2.35 -10.39
C TYR A 57 -10.16 -0.91 -10.71
N GLU A 58 -10.56 -0.59 -11.94
CA GLU A 58 -11.20 0.70 -12.25
C GLU A 58 -12.59 0.80 -11.60
N LEU A 59 -13.31 -0.33 -11.52
CA LEU A 59 -14.57 -0.39 -10.77
C LEU A 59 -14.30 -0.24 -9.27
N VAL A 60 -13.24 -0.87 -8.75
CA VAL A 60 -12.81 -0.73 -7.36
C VAL A 60 -12.51 0.74 -7.05
N ASP A 61 -11.68 1.41 -7.84
CA ASP A 61 -11.35 2.82 -7.65
C ASP A 61 -12.59 3.72 -7.62
N ARG A 62 -13.51 3.52 -8.58
CA ARG A 62 -14.75 4.30 -8.67
C ARG A 62 -15.66 4.14 -7.44
N LEU A 63 -15.71 2.94 -6.87
CA LEU A 63 -16.61 2.63 -5.77
C LEU A 63 -15.93 2.65 -4.40
N TRP A 64 -14.60 2.71 -4.33
CA TRP A 64 -13.89 2.65 -3.04
C TRP A 64 -14.38 3.78 -2.12
N PRO A 65 -14.82 3.48 -0.89
CA PRO A 65 -15.34 4.49 0.00
C PRO A 65 -14.18 5.35 0.52
N VAL A 66 -14.28 6.66 0.31
CA VAL A 66 -13.32 7.63 0.89
C VAL A 66 -13.65 7.89 2.37
N ASP A 67 -14.95 7.87 2.74
CA ASP A 67 -15.45 8.26 4.07
C ASP A 67 -16.20 7.13 4.81
N GLY A 68 -15.99 5.87 4.40
CA GLY A 68 -16.37 4.67 5.18
C GLY A 68 -17.63 3.92 4.75
N GLU A 69 -18.61 4.56 4.09
CA GLU A 69 -19.83 3.88 3.62
C GLU A 69 -19.95 3.85 2.09
N LEU A 70 -20.44 2.73 1.56
CA LEU A 70 -20.76 2.56 0.15
C LEU A 70 -22.20 2.99 -0.13
N ASP A 71 -22.39 3.70 -1.24
CA ASP A 71 -23.71 4.07 -1.71
C ASP A 71 -24.46 2.86 -2.31
N ALA A 72 -25.62 2.54 -1.76
CA ALA A 72 -26.41 1.37 -2.16
C ALA A 72 -26.90 1.46 -3.62
N GLU A 73 -27.19 2.66 -4.13
CA GLU A 73 -27.61 2.88 -5.51
C GLU A 73 -26.45 2.63 -6.49
N ALA A 74 -25.26 3.17 -6.20
CA ALA A 74 -24.04 2.92 -6.95
C ALA A 74 -23.68 1.43 -6.97
N CYS A 75 -23.81 0.75 -5.82
CA CYS A 75 -23.62 -0.69 -5.70
C CYS A 75 -24.63 -1.49 -6.54
N SER A 76 -25.91 -1.10 -6.51
CA SER A 76 -26.94 -1.73 -7.34
C SER A 76 -26.65 -1.55 -8.82
N GLY A 77 -26.20 -0.36 -9.24
CA GLY A 77 -25.85 -0.06 -10.63
C GLY A 77 -24.61 -0.79 -11.14
N ALA A 78 -23.71 -1.18 -10.25
CA ALA A 78 -22.46 -1.87 -10.58
C ALA A 78 -22.50 -3.40 -10.43
N ARG A 79 -23.64 -3.98 -9.98
CA ARG A 79 -23.74 -5.40 -9.60
C ARG A 79 -23.28 -6.35 -10.71
N ASP A 80 -23.80 -6.18 -11.92
CA ASP A 80 -23.50 -7.08 -13.05
C ASP A 80 -22.04 -6.95 -13.52
N ASP A 81 -21.51 -5.73 -13.49
CA ASP A 81 -20.10 -5.45 -13.82
C ASP A 81 -19.18 -6.11 -12.79
N LEU A 82 -19.50 -5.98 -11.49
CA LEU A 82 -18.75 -6.60 -10.42
C LEU A 82 -18.77 -8.14 -10.54
N ASP A 83 -19.92 -8.74 -10.82
CA ASP A 83 -20.04 -10.18 -11.08
C ASP A 83 -19.25 -10.62 -12.33
N GLY A 84 -19.16 -9.76 -13.34
CA GLY A 84 -18.28 -9.94 -14.50
C GLY A 84 -16.79 -9.95 -14.15
N HIS A 85 -16.37 -9.02 -13.29
CA HIS A 85 -14.99 -8.96 -12.84
C HIS A 85 -14.63 -10.09 -11.89
N LEU A 86 -15.52 -10.53 -11.00
CA LEU A 86 -15.30 -11.70 -10.15
C LEU A 86 -15.17 -13.00 -10.94
N ARG A 87 -15.89 -13.15 -12.06
CA ARG A 87 -15.71 -14.29 -12.98
C ARG A 87 -14.32 -14.30 -13.63
N THR A 88 -13.80 -13.13 -13.96
CA THR A 88 -12.53 -12.99 -14.69
C THR A 88 -11.32 -12.96 -13.76
N ASN A 89 -11.50 -12.39 -12.57
CA ASN A 89 -10.51 -12.22 -11.52
C ASN A 89 -11.05 -12.75 -10.17
N PRO A 90 -11.20 -14.07 -10.02
CA PRO A 90 -11.71 -14.66 -8.76
C PRO A 90 -10.70 -14.60 -7.61
N VAL A 91 -9.47 -14.12 -7.83
CA VAL A 91 -8.44 -13.97 -6.78
C VAL A 91 -8.23 -12.53 -6.33
N GLY A 92 -8.92 -11.56 -6.96
CA GLY A 92 -8.85 -10.15 -6.59
C GLY A 92 -9.54 -9.91 -5.25
N ILE A 93 -8.76 -9.75 -4.19
CA ILE A 93 -9.26 -9.57 -2.82
C ILE A 93 -10.08 -8.29 -2.71
N ALA A 94 -9.67 -7.21 -3.39
CA ALA A 94 -10.42 -5.96 -3.39
C ALA A 94 -11.81 -6.09 -4.05
N LEU A 95 -11.94 -6.94 -5.08
CA LEU A 95 -13.22 -7.18 -5.74
C LEU A 95 -14.19 -7.94 -4.83
N TRP A 96 -13.70 -8.97 -4.14
CA TRP A 96 -14.50 -9.71 -3.16
C TRP A 96 -14.90 -8.86 -1.96
N TRP A 97 -13.97 -8.05 -1.46
CA TRP A 97 -14.25 -7.06 -0.43
C TRP A 97 -15.33 -6.07 -0.89
N LEU A 98 -15.20 -5.48 -2.07
CA LEU A 98 -16.19 -4.55 -2.61
C LEU A 98 -17.56 -5.22 -2.79
N SER A 99 -17.59 -6.48 -3.24
CA SER A 99 -18.82 -7.25 -3.41
C SER A 99 -19.54 -7.49 -2.09
N LEU A 100 -18.79 -7.89 -1.05
CA LEU A 100 -19.29 -8.01 0.31
C LEU A 100 -19.89 -6.68 0.81
N ARG A 101 -19.12 -5.59 0.73
CA ARG A 101 -19.54 -4.28 1.23
C ARG A 101 -20.75 -3.74 0.46
N CYS A 102 -20.82 -3.96 -0.85
CA CYS A 102 -22.00 -3.59 -1.64
C CYS A 102 -23.23 -4.43 -1.26
N ALA A 103 -23.06 -5.73 -0.99
CA ALA A 103 -24.15 -6.57 -0.53
C ALA A 103 -24.69 -6.13 0.83
N GLU A 104 -23.81 -5.75 1.76
CA GLU A 104 -24.19 -5.15 3.04
C GLU A 104 -24.95 -3.84 2.85
N ALA A 105 -24.44 -2.92 2.03
CA ALA A 105 -25.09 -1.63 1.74
C ALA A 105 -26.50 -1.80 1.11
N MET A 106 -26.68 -2.82 0.27
CA MET A 106 -27.97 -3.13 -0.36
C MET A 106 -28.90 -3.99 0.52
N GLY A 107 -28.43 -4.49 1.67
CA GLY A 107 -29.19 -5.42 2.51
C GLY A 107 -29.35 -6.83 1.94
N ASP A 108 -28.51 -7.26 0.99
CA ASP A 108 -28.50 -8.60 0.39
C ASP A 108 -27.68 -9.57 1.26
N ALA A 109 -28.28 -10.01 2.38
CA ALA A 109 -27.60 -10.84 3.40
C ALA A 109 -27.04 -12.15 2.82
N ALA A 110 -27.77 -12.82 1.92
CA ALA A 110 -27.33 -14.07 1.32
C ALA A 110 -26.07 -13.89 0.46
N ARG A 111 -25.98 -12.77 -0.26
CA ARG A 111 -24.77 -12.40 -1.00
C ARG A 111 -23.63 -12.02 -0.06
N ALA A 112 -23.91 -11.23 0.98
CA ALA A 112 -22.91 -10.83 1.96
C ALA A 112 -22.26 -12.05 2.63
N ASP A 113 -23.04 -13.03 3.09
CA ASP A 113 -22.53 -14.25 3.70
C ASP A 113 -21.62 -15.02 2.73
N ARG A 114 -22.09 -15.24 1.50
CA ARG A 114 -21.32 -15.95 0.47
C ARG A 114 -20.01 -15.24 0.11
N ASP A 115 -20.06 -13.93 -0.08
CA ASP A 115 -18.89 -13.15 -0.48
C ASP A 115 -17.90 -13.01 0.69
N SER A 116 -18.39 -13.02 1.94
CA SER A 116 -17.57 -13.09 3.15
C SER A 116 -16.80 -14.41 3.25
N GLU A 117 -17.45 -15.56 2.96
CA GLU A 117 -16.79 -16.86 2.92
C GLU A 117 -15.66 -16.92 1.87
N ALA A 118 -15.93 -16.38 0.68
CA ALA A 118 -14.96 -16.27 -0.41
C ALA A 118 -13.75 -15.39 -0.01
N LEU A 119 -14.03 -14.20 0.53
CA LEU A 119 -13.00 -13.29 1.01
C LEU A 119 -12.15 -13.95 2.10
N ALA A 120 -12.78 -14.59 3.08
CA ALA A 120 -12.08 -15.29 4.15
C ALA A 120 -11.19 -16.42 3.62
N ALA A 121 -11.62 -17.15 2.58
CA ALA A 121 -10.79 -18.16 1.93
C ALA A 121 -9.54 -17.58 1.27
N LEU A 122 -9.67 -16.45 0.56
CA LEU A 122 -8.53 -15.73 -0.03
C LEU A 122 -7.58 -15.20 1.04
N LEU A 123 -8.10 -14.59 2.11
CA LEU A 123 -7.29 -14.05 3.21
C LEU A 123 -6.50 -15.15 3.93
N ARG A 124 -7.14 -16.29 4.23
CA ARG A 124 -6.44 -17.45 4.80
C ARG A 124 -5.31 -17.92 3.89
N HIS A 125 -5.54 -17.97 2.57
CA HIS A 125 -4.50 -18.36 1.63
C HIS A 125 -3.35 -17.35 1.57
N ALA A 126 -3.67 -16.06 1.48
CA ALA A 126 -2.69 -14.98 1.38
C ALA A 126 -1.80 -14.87 2.63
N LEU A 127 -2.40 -15.04 3.82
CA LEU A 127 -1.74 -14.83 5.11
C LEU A 127 -1.18 -16.11 5.74
N LYS A 128 -1.37 -17.30 5.15
CA LYS A 128 -0.93 -18.58 5.75
C LYS A 128 0.57 -18.64 6.08
N ASP A 129 1.38 -17.95 5.28
CA ASP A 129 2.84 -17.90 5.40
C ASP A 129 3.33 -16.52 5.85
N ALA A 130 2.42 -15.60 6.21
CA ALA A 130 2.77 -14.28 6.72
C ALA A 130 3.44 -14.45 8.10
N ARG A 131 4.77 -14.39 8.11
CA ARG A 131 5.61 -14.34 9.30
C ARG A 131 6.25 -12.97 9.39
N MET A 132 6.94 -12.67 10.50
CA MET A 132 7.78 -11.47 10.56
C MET A 132 8.66 -11.43 9.31
N PRO A 133 8.55 -10.39 8.48
CA PRO A 133 9.18 -10.40 7.17
C PRO A 133 10.70 -10.41 7.33
N SER A 134 11.31 -11.51 6.91
CA SER A 134 12.72 -11.56 6.60
C SER A 134 12.97 -10.91 5.25
N LEU A 135 14.17 -10.35 5.08
CA LEU A 135 14.66 -9.87 3.80
C LEU A 135 14.61 -10.94 2.69
N LEU A 136 14.54 -12.22 3.06
CA LEU A 136 14.49 -13.36 2.14
C LEU A 136 13.08 -13.93 1.94
N ASP A 137 12.09 -13.47 2.71
CA ASP A 137 10.74 -14.03 2.64
C ASP A 137 10.05 -13.59 1.34
N ARG A 138 9.21 -14.49 0.82
CA ARG A 138 8.43 -14.21 -0.38
C ARG A 138 7.26 -13.27 0.01
N PRO A 139 7.15 -12.08 -0.61
CA PRO A 139 6.00 -11.21 -0.37
C PRO A 139 4.68 -11.90 -0.70
N ILE A 140 3.61 -11.47 -0.02
CA ILE A 140 2.23 -11.88 -0.26
C ILE A 140 1.85 -11.46 -1.68
N PRO A 141 1.53 -12.40 -2.59
CA PRO A 141 1.15 -12.05 -3.95
C PRO A 141 -0.23 -11.38 -3.94
N VAL A 142 -0.32 -10.22 -4.59
CA VAL A 142 -1.57 -9.50 -4.84
C VAL A 142 -1.60 -9.05 -6.29
N LEU A 143 -2.78 -8.78 -6.87
CA LEU A 143 -2.84 -8.32 -8.28
C LEU A 143 -2.74 -6.80 -8.37
N ALA A 144 -3.22 -6.07 -7.38
CA ALA A 144 -3.11 -4.62 -7.31
C ALA A 144 -2.89 -4.13 -5.87
N GLN A 145 -2.51 -2.86 -5.72
CA GLN A 145 -2.41 -2.22 -4.39
C GLN A 145 -3.75 -2.26 -3.65
N TYR A 146 -4.88 -2.11 -4.35
CA TYR A 146 -6.21 -2.23 -3.75
C TYR A 146 -6.44 -3.55 -3.00
N ASP A 147 -5.84 -4.66 -3.45
CA ASP A 147 -5.95 -5.94 -2.73
C ASP A 147 -5.21 -5.86 -1.39
N ALA A 148 -4.04 -5.21 -1.35
CA ALA A 148 -3.32 -4.98 -0.11
C ALA A 148 -4.11 -4.05 0.82
N ASP A 149 -4.70 -2.99 0.28
CA ASP A 149 -5.56 -2.08 1.05
C ASP A 149 -6.80 -2.80 1.60
N ALA A 150 -7.44 -3.68 0.83
CA ALA A 150 -8.55 -4.50 1.29
C ALA A 150 -8.14 -5.49 2.40
N ILE A 151 -6.95 -6.11 2.30
CA ILE A 151 -6.41 -6.96 3.37
C ILE A 151 -6.24 -6.15 4.66
N VAL A 152 -5.67 -4.95 4.55
CA VAL A 152 -5.45 -4.04 5.69
C VAL A 152 -6.79 -3.65 6.31
N GLU A 153 -7.77 -3.26 5.50
CA GLU A 153 -9.10 -2.86 5.96
C GLU A 153 -9.78 -4.00 6.73
N VAL A 154 -9.80 -5.21 6.17
CA VAL A 154 -10.44 -6.38 6.81
C VAL A 154 -9.74 -6.81 8.09
N SER A 155 -8.44 -6.51 8.24
CA SER A 155 -7.71 -6.83 9.46
C SER A 155 -8.22 -6.07 10.69
N GLY A 156 -8.88 -4.93 10.49
CA GLY A 156 -9.28 -4.01 11.57
C GLY A 156 -8.10 -3.38 12.32
N GLN A 157 -6.87 -3.55 11.81
CA GLN A 157 -5.66 -2.99 12.40
C GLN A 157 -5.42 -1.56 11.91
N THR A 158 -4.82 -0.72 12.76
CA THR A 158 -4.51 0.66 12.37
C THR A 158 -3.25 0.69 11.52
N ARG A 159 -3.31 1.27 10.33
CA ARG A 159 -2.12 1.50 9.49
C ARG A 159 -1.21 2.53 10.15
N LEU A 160 0.04 2.15 10.41
CA LEU A 160 1.06 3.04 10.96
C LEU A 160 1.83 3.74 9.85
N TYR A 161 2.29 2.98 8.85
CA TYR A 161 2.99 3.50 7.69
C TYR A 161 2.99 2.48 6.56
N SER A 162 3.26 2.95 5.35
CA SER A 162 3.46 2.10 4.18
C SER A 162 4.48 2.72 3.24
N TYR A 163 5.28 1.89 2.57
CA TYR A 163 6.25 2.35 1.57
C TYR A 163 6.58 1.22 0.58
N TYR A 164 7.07 1.59 -0.59
CA TYR A 164 7.62 0.63 -1.55
C TYR A 164 9.11 0.45 -1.32
N ASP A 165 9.58 -0.79 -1.18
CA ASP A 165 10.99 -1.13 -1.18
C ASP A 165 11.56 -1.06 -2.61
N SER A 166 12.03 0.13 -2.96
CA SER A 166 12.66 0.47 -4.23
C SER A 166 14.13 0.04 -4.30
N SER A 167 14.72 -0.41 -3.20
CA SER A 167 16.08 -0.99 -3.19
C SER A 167 16.09 -2.40 -3.80
N ARG A 168 15.01 -3.16 -3.63
CA ARG A 168 14.86 -4.56 -4.10
C ARG A 168 14.42 -4.71 -5.55
N THR A 169 14.74 -3.72 -6.38
CA THR A 169 14.28 -3.71 -7.78
C THR A 169 14.81 -4.92 -8.57
N GLY A 170 13.94 -5.50 -9.39
CA GLY A 170 14.31 -6.51 -10.38
C GLY A 170 13.54 -7.81 -10.26
N ARG A 171 13.21 -8.30 -9.05
CA ARG A 171 12.33 -9.48 -8.90
C ARG A 171 10.93 -9.11 -8.42
N HIS A 172 10.85 -8.22 -7.45
CA HIS A 172 9.62 -7.79 -6.79
C HIS A 172 9.60 -6.25 -6.73
N LEU A 173 8.43 -5.68 -6.45
CA LEU A 173 8.33 -4.31 -5.95
C LEU A 173 7.56 -4.38 -4.63
N PRO A 174 8.24 -4.70 -3.51
CA PRO A 174 7.56 -4.97 -2.27
C PRO A 174 6.86 -3.72 -1.74
N LEU A 175 5.56 -3.80 -1.48
CA LEU A 175 4.82 -2.83 -0.68
C LEU A 175 4.88 -3.29 0.78
N VAL A 176 5.60 -2.56 1.61
CA VAL A 176 5.67 -2.79 3.05
C VAL A 176 4.55 -2.00 3.71
N VAL A 177 3.76 -2.67 4.56
CA VAL A 177 2.70 -2.05 5.36
C VAL A 177 2.87 -2.45 6.81
N ALA A 178 3.05 -1.48 7.68
CA ALA A 178 3.07 -1.68 9.12
C ALA A 178 1.70 -1.36 9.72
N LEU A 179 1.22 -2.28 10.55
CA LEU A 179 -0.09 -2.28 11.17
C LEU A 179 0.06 -2.37 12.68
N TRP A 180 -0.81 -1.68 13.42
CA TRP A 180 -0.91 -1.79 14.87
C TRP A 180 -2.07 -2.69 15.25
N ASP A 181 -1.73 -3.78 15.94
CA ASP A 181 -2.70 -4.69 16.55
C ASP A 181 -2.98 -4.22 17.98
N GLU A 182 -4.12 -3.55 18.17
CA GLU A 182 -4.50 -3.03 19.49
C GLU A 182 -4.72 -4.15 20.51
N ALA A 183 -5.27 -5.29 20.08
CA ALA A 183 -5.54 -6.42 20.96
C ALA A 183 -4.25 -7.10 21.44
N ALA A 184 -3.29 -7.31 20.54
CA ALA A 184 -2.00 -7.90 20.86
C ALA A 184 -0.95 -6.87 21.31
N ARG A 185 -1.26 -5.57 21.26
CA ARG A 185 -0.39 -4.44 21.61
C ARG A 185 0.98 -4.51 20.92
N ARG A 186 0.98 -4.87 19.63
CA ARG A 186 2.21 -5.04 18.85
C ARG A 186 2.05 -4.59 17.42
N GLU A 187 3.19 -4.23 16.82
CA GLU A 187 3.32 -3.94 15.40
C GLU A 187 3.36 -5.25 14.59
N HIS A 188 2.61 -5.30 13.49
CA HIS A 188 2.63 -6.36 12.49
C HIS A 188 3.06 -5.75 11.16
N ILE A 189 3.96 -6.43 10.44
CA ILE A 189 4.42 -5.97 9.13
C ILE A 189 3.96 -6.97 8.09
N LEU A 190 3.24 -6.48 7.09
CA LEU A 190 2.87 -7.24 5.89
C LEU A 190 3.68 -6.71 4.72
N VAL A 191 4.11 -7.62 3.85
CA VAL A 191 4.87 -7.27 2.64
C VAL A 191 4.16 -7.88 1.46
N PHE A 192 3.71 -7.03 0.53
CA PHE A 192 2.95 -7.44 -0.64
C PHE A 192 3.79 -7.29 -1.91
N ASP A 193 3.49 -8.09 -2.94
CA ASP A 193 4.06 -7.91 -4.27
C ASP A 193 3.01 -8.12 -5.35
N PHE A 194 2.78 -7.07 -6.14
CA PHE A 194 1.96 -7.14 -7.35
C PHE A 194 2.79 -7.12 -8.64
N LEU A 195 4.10 -6.83 -8.57
CA LEU A 195 4.93 -6.84 -9.76
C LEU A 195 5.06 -8.25 -10.33
N ALA A 196 5.31 -9.27 -9.50
CA ALA A 196 5.48 -10.63 -10.02
C ALA A 196 4.21 -11.20 -10.67
N PRO A 197 3.01 -11.08 -10.07
CA PRO A 197 1.76 -11.43 -10.74
C PRO A 197 1.54 -10.66 -12.06
N MET A 198 1.78 -9.34 -12.05
CA MET A 198 1.64 -8.51 -13.26
C MET A 198 2.55 -8.96 -14.39
N VAL A 199 3.82 -9.17 -14.10
CA VAL A 199 4.80 -9.68 -15.07
C VAL A 199 4.37 -11.02 -15.68
N ARG A 200 3.82 -11.94 -14.87
CA ARG A 200 3.32 -13.22 -15.37
C ARG A 200 2.11 -13.06 -16.29
N LEU A 201 1.20 -12.16 -15.96
CA LEU A 201 0.00 -11.88 -16.76
C LEU A 201 0.29 -11.23 -18.11
N GLN A 202 1.38 -10.45 -18.22
CA GLN A 202 1.77 -9.83 -19.49
C GLN A 202 2.16 -10.84 -20.58
N ARG A 203 2.63 -12.04 -20.20
CA ARG A 203 3.05 -13.13 -21.13
C ARG A 203 4.00 -12.70 -22.25
N MET A 204 4.74 -11.61 -22.06
CA MET A 204 5.75 -11.18 -23.01
C MET A 204 7.03 -11.99 -22.79
N GLU A 205 7.73 -12.34 -23.87
CA GLU A 205 9.03 -13.05 -23.79
C GLU A 205 10.04 -12.28 -22.92
N ILE A 206 10.04 -10.95 -23.04
CA ILE A 206 10.91 -10.06 -22.27
C ILE A 206 10.49 -9.91 -20.80
N ALA A 207 9.30 -10.38 -20.39
CA ALA A 207 8.75 -10.15 -19.05
C ALA A 207 9.61 -10.79 -17.94
N GLY A 208 10.32 -11.86 -18.27
CA GLY A 208 11.29 -12.49 -17.37
C GLY A 208 12.57 -11.69 -17.15
N SER A 209 12.88 -10.70 -18.00
CA SER A 209 14.14 -9.96 -17.93
C SER A 209 14.17 -8.97 -16.76
N PRO A 210 15.32 -8.82 -16.08
CA PRO A 210 15.47 -7.79 -15.04
C PRO A 210 15.19 -6.37 -15.55
N ALA A 211 15.56 -6.07 -16.79
CA ALA A 211 15.34 -4.75 -17.41
C ALA A 211 13.84 -4.44 -17.58
N PHE A 212 13.04 -5.38 -18.08
CA PHE A 212 11.60 -5.20 -18.20
C PHE A 212 10.95 -4.96 -16.83
N ARG A 213 11.31 -5.77 -15.83
CA ARG A 213 10.77 -5.63 -14.47
C ARG A 213 11.14 -4.29 -13.84
N PHE A 214 12.34 -3.80 -14.10
CA PHE A 214 12.80 -2.48 -13.66
C PHE A 214 12.02 -1.34 -14.33
N LEU A 215 11.75 -1.44 -15.63
CA LEU A 215 10.94 -0.44 -16.34
C LEU A 215 9.50 -0.46 -15.86
N LEU A 216 8.90 -1.65 -15.71
CA LEU A 216 7.55 -1.79 -15.21
C LEU A 216 7.39 -1.25 -13.79
N SER A 217 8.35 -1.51 -12.88
CA SER A 217 8.32 -0.95 -11.53
C SER A 217 8.45 0.57 -11.51
N ARG A 218 9.26 1.14 -12.41
CA ARG A 218 9.35 2.60 -12.60
C ARG A 218 8.02 3.17 -13.06
N ASP A 219 7.42 2.55 -14.07
CA ASP A 219 6.20 3.05 -14.69
C ASP A 219 5.03 2.98 -13.70
N LEU A 220 4.94 1.91 -12.90
CA LEU A 220 3.98 1.79 -11.79
C LEU A 220 4.11 2.92 -10.77
N LEU A 221 5.33 3.18 -10.30
CA LEU A 221 5.57 4.25 -9.34
C LEU A 221 5.31 5.64 -9.94
N THR A 222 5.43 5.81 -11.26
CA THR A 222 5.26 7.11 -11.94
C THR A 222 3.82 7.37 -12.37
N ALA A 223 3.06 6.32 -12.68
CA ALA A 223 1.71 6.43 -13.24
C ALA A 223 0.64 6.83 -12.22
N ALA A 224 0.85 6.57 -10.92
CA ALA A 224 -0.16 6.92 -9.93
C ALA A 224 -0.22 8.43 -9.67
N GLU A 225 -1.42 8.99 -9.60
CA GLU A 225 -1.63 10.41 -9.25
C GLU A 225 -1.72 10.64 -7.74
N ASP A 226 -1.09 9.77 -6.94
CA ASP A 226 -1.09 9.91 -5.49
C ASP A 226 -0.25 11.11 -5.01
N GLY A 227 -0.61 11.61 -3.83
CA GLY A 227 0.16 12.64 -3.13
C GLY A 227 1.59 12.21 -2.79
N GLU A 228 2.48 13.19 -2.57
CA GLU A 228 3.90 12.95 -2.29
C GLU A 228 4.12 12.10 -1.02
N ASP A 229 3.21 12.17 -0.05
CA ASP A 229 3.28 11.43 1.21
C ASP A 229 2.72 10.00 1.12
N SER A 230 2.18 9.58 -0.04
CA SER A 230 1.68 8.21 -0.21
C SER A 230 2.84 7.21 -0.33
N ALA A 231 2.57 5.91 -0.13
CA ALA A 231 3.57 4.87 -0.36
C ALA A 231 4.17 4.97 -1.77
N ILE A 232 3.35 5.23 -2.80
CA ILE A 232 3.79 5.42 -4.18
C ILE A 232 4.63 6.69 -4.32
N GLY A 233 4.19 7.80 -3.72
CA GLY A 233 4.94 9.07 -3.71
C GLY A 233 6.35 8.91 -3.13
N ILE A 234 6.43 8.28 -1.96
CA ILE A 234 7.69 7.92 -1.27
C ILE A 234 8.55 7.03 -2.16
N GLY A 235 7.99 5.92 -2.67
CA GLY A 235 8.70 4.98 -3.52
C GLY A 235 9.24 5.63 -4.80
N ARG A 236 8.46 6.51 -5.44
CA ARG A 236 8.88 7.30 -6.61
C ARG A 236 10.03 8.24 -6.27
N ALA A 237 9.93 8.97 -5.16
CA ALA A 237 10.95 9.92 -4.73
C ALA A 237 12.28 9.21 -4.47
N ILE A 238 12.28 8.14 -3.67
CA ILE A 238 13.51 7.40 -3.36
C ILE A 238 14.08 6.72 -4.60
N ARG A 239 13.23 6.13 -5.46
CA ARG A 239 13.68 5.54 -6.72
C ARG A 239 14.42 6.55 -7.61
N ARG A 240 13.89 7.77 -7.77
CA ARG A 240 14.58 8.83 -8.53
C ARG A 240 15.95 9.11 -7.95
N ILE A 241 16.06 9.21 -6.62
CA ILE A 241 17.34 9.41 -5.95
C ILE A 241 18.31 8.25 -6.24
N LEU A 242 17.85 7.00 -6.15
CA LEU A 242 18.72 5.84 -6.33
C LEU A 242 19.22 5.65 -7.78
N PHE A 243 18.39 5.97 -8.77
CA PHE A 243 18.66 5.61 -10.16
C PHE A 243 18.90 6.79 -11.11
N GLU A 244 18.43 7.99 -10.77
CA GLU A 244 18.51 9.18 -11.63
C GLU A 244 19.50 10.24 -11.08
N THR A 245 19.71 10.31 -9.76
CA THR A 245 20.69 11.22 -9.16
C THR A 245 22.13 10.73 -9.41
N PRO A 246 23.09 11.62 -9.73
CA PRO A 246 24.50 11.27 -9.85
C PRO A 246 25.03 10.59 -8.59
N GLN A 247 25.85 9.54 -8.73
CA GLN A 247 26.30 8.73 -7.59
C GLN A 247 26.92 9.56 -6.46
N ALA A 248 27.69 10.60 -6.79
CA ALA A 248 28.33 11.49 -5.83
C ALA A 248 27.35 12.33 -4.98
N GLU A 249 26.11 12.50 -5.44
CA GLU A 249 25.09 13.33 -4.80
C GLU A 249 24.01 12.50 -4.08
N ARG A 250 23.99 11.17 -4.29
CA ARG A 250 22.91 10.30 -3.79
C ARG A 250 22.79 10.29 -2.27
N ALA A 251 23.92 10.22 -1.56
CA ALA A 251 23.91 10.14 -0.09
C ALA A 251 23.26 11.40 0.52
N GLU A 252 23.62 12.57 0.01
CA GLU A 252 23.04 13.85 0.42
C GLU A 252 21.55 13.97 0.04
N ALA A 253 21.18 13.52 -1.16
CA ALA A 253 19.78 13.51 -1.58
C ALA A 253 18.92 12.56 -0.72
N LEU A 254 19.44 11.38 -0.36
CA LEU A 254 18.78 10.44 0.55
C LEU A 254 18.66 11.02 1.97
N ARG A 255 19.72 11.67 2.47
CA ARG A 255 19.71 12.37 3.75
C ARG A 255 18.59 13.40 3.79
N LYS A 256 18.51 14.27 2.77
CA LYS A 256 17.46 15.28 2.63
C LYS A 256 16.05 14.68 2.50
N ALA A 257 15.89 13.54 1.84
CA ALA A 257 14.61 12.84 1.81
C ALA A 257 14.20 12.38 3.22
N GLY A 258 15.15 11.83 4.00
CA GLY A 258 14.92 11.40 5.37
C GLY A 258 14.47 12.52 6.33
N GLU A 259 14.79 13.78 6.02
CA GLU A 259 14.35 14.96 6.78
C GLU A 259 12.82 15.19 6.74
N GLN A 260 12.08 14.53 5.83
CA GLN A 260 10.61 14.61 5.76
C GLN A 260 9.91 13.97 6.97
N GLU A 261 10.63 13.25 7.84
CA GLU A 261 10.13 12.60 9.07
C GLU A 261 9.00 11.57 8.90
N LEU A 262 8.62 11.25 7.66
CA LEU A 262 7.72 10.17 7.35
C LEU A 262 8.43 8.84 7.63
N THR A 263 7.88 8.02 8.53
CA THR A 263 8.50 6.74 8.93
C THR A 263 8.79 5.84 7.73
N GLY A 264 7.90 5.82 6.73
CA GLY A 264 8.12 5.08 5.48
C GLY A 264 9.34 5.56 4.70
N VAL A 265 9.55 6.88 4.61
CA VAL A 265 10.74 7.48 3.95
C VAL A 265 12.02 7.11 4.69
N VAL A 266 12.02 7.24 6.02
CA VAL A 266 13.19 6.92 6.87
C VAL A 266 13.61 5.46 6.69
N LEU A 267 12.64 4.54 6.74
CA LEU A 267 12.91 3.11 6.59
C LEU A 267 13.37 2.74 5.19
N GLU A 268 12.79 3.39 4.17
CA GLU A 268 13.17 3.17 2.78
C GLU A 268 14.59 3.70 2.49
N VAL A 269 14.93 4.90 2.99
CA VAL A 269 16.29 5.45 2.91
C VAL A 269 17.29 4.54 3.61
N ALA A 270 16.95 4.06 4.80
CA ALA A 270 17.79 3.14 5.56
C ALA A 270 18.02 1.82 4.81
N GLY A 271 16.94 1.20 4.30
CA GLY A 271 17.01 -0.02 3.50
C GLY A 271 17.85 0.18 2.25
N ALA A 272 17.62 1.28 1.53
CA ALA A 272 18.39 1.63 0.35
C ALA A 272 19.88 1.84 0.66
N CYS A 273 20.23 2.54 1.73
CA CYS A 273 21.62 2.70 2.12
C CYS A 273 22.27 1.37 2.57
N LEU A 274 21.54 0.49 3.27
CA LEU A 274 22.06 -0.80 3.73
C LEU A 274 22.31 -1.77 2.57
N GLU A 275 21.40 -1.82 1.59
CA GLU A 275 21.50 -2.69 0.41
C GLU A 275 22.47 -2.10 -0.64
N ALA A 276 22.50 -0.77 -0.80
CA ALA A 276 23.39 -0.10 -1.75
C ALA A 276 24.82 0.11 -1.22
N ALA A 277 25.10 -0.15 0.07
CA ALA A 277 26.38 0.10 0.71
C ALA A 277 27.51 -0.78 0.16
N ARG A 278 28.09 -0.30 -0.93
CA ARG A 278 29.53 -0.09 -1.04
C ARG A 278 29.83 1.34 -0.53
N ASP A 279 30.15 1.44 0.76
CA ASP A 279 30.89 2.50 1.46
C ASP A 279 30.34 3.96 1.57
N THR A 280 29.41 4.46 0.74
CA THR A 280 29.12 5.92 0.71
C THR A 280 27.81 6.41 1.37
N CYS A 281 26.94 5.51 1.86
CA CYS A 281 25.59 5.89 2.37
C CYS A 281 25.40 5.60 3.86
N ALA A 282 26.35 4.93 4.51
CA ALA A 282 26.19 4.45 5.89
C ALA A 282 25.97 5.60 6.89
N GLU A 283 26.67 6.72 6.72
CA GLU A 283 26.50 7.92 7.55
C GLU A 283 25.10 8.52 7.39
N ALA A 284 24.63 8.71 6.14
CA ALA A 284 23.27 9.17 5.87
C ALA A 284 22.20 8.22 6.46
N ALA A 285 22.42 6.90 6.42
CA ALA A 285 21.52 5.95 7.06
C ALA A 285 21.45 6.14 8.57
N VAL A 286 22.61 6.34 9.23
CA VAL A 286 22.68 6.61 10.66
C VAL A 286 22.01 7.93 11.00
N ASP A 287 22.28 9.00 10.24
CA ASP A 287 21.70 10.33 10.46
C ASP A 287 20.18 10.33 10.34
N VAL A 288 19.63 9.52 9.45
CA VAL A 288 18.18 9.42 9.24
C VAL A 288 17.53 8.45 10.25
N LEU A 289 18.20 7.36 10.63
CA LEU A 289 17.69 6.38 11.59
C LEU A 289 17.83 6.79 13.05
N MET A 290 18.91 7.47 13.42
CA MET A 290 19.22 7.78 14.82
C MET A 290 18.12 8.63 15.47
N PRO A 291 17.63 9.72 14.84
CA PRO A 291 16.54 10.51 15.41
C PRO A 291 15.27 9.68 15.59
N LEU A 292 14.95 8.78 14.65
CA LEU A 292 13.80 7.89 14.76
C LEU A 292 13.95 6.91 15.94
N ALA A 293 15.13 6.29 16.08
CA ALA A 293 15.42 5.34 17.14
C ALA A 293 15.37 6.01 18.51
N GLU A 294 16.01 7.16 18.66
CA GLU A 294 16.03 7.92 19.91
C GLU A 294 14.65 8.46 20.28
N ARG A 295 13.86 8.93 19.29
CA ARG A 295 12.46 9.33 19.46
C ARG A 295 11.59 8.20 19.97
N ARG A 296 11.68 7.02 19.35
CA ARG A 296 10.93 5.83 19.79
C ARG A 296 11.36 5.40 21.20
N LEU A 297 12.67 5.43 21.51
CA LEU A 297 13.16 5.09 22.84
C LEU A 297 12.67 6.08 23.91
N ALA A 298 12.66 7.38 23.62
CA ALA A 298 12.12 8.39 24.52
C ALA A 298 10.62 8.20 24.76
N ALA A 299 9.85 7.92 23.71
CA ALA A 299 8.42 7.61 23.81
C ALA A 299 8.16 6.33 24.61
N CYS A 300 8.94 5.27 24.41
CA CYS A 300 8.85 4.02 25.18
C CYS A 300 9.19 4.24 26.67
N ASP A 301 10.23 5.02 26.97
CA ASP A 301 10.57 5.38 28.35
C ASP A 301 9.41 6.18 28.99
N ALA A 302 8.79 7.13 28.28
CA ALA A 302 7.62 7.88 28.77
C ALA A 302 6.39 6.99 28.99
N ALA A 303 6.05 6.13 28.02
CA ALA A 303 4.94 5.18 28.11
C ALA A 303 5.10 4.17 29.25
N SER A 304 6.34 3.88 29.64
CA SER A 304 6.66 3.03 30.78
C SER A 304 6.73 3.79 32.12
N GLY A 305 6.33 5.07 32.16
CA GLY A 305 6.39 5.93 33.34
C GLY A 305 7.80 6.44 33.71
N LYS A 306 8.82 6.19 32.87
CA LYS A 306 10.22 6.60 33.09
C LYS A 306 10.49 7.99 32.53
N PHE A 307 9.66 8.97 32.92
CA PHE A 307 9.72 10.33 32.37
C PHE A 307 11.09 11.01 32.47
N GLY A 308 11.84 10.79 33.56
CA GLY A 308 13.20 11.34 33.68
C GLY A 308 14.14 10.87 32.56
N ARG A 309 14.06 9.60 32.15
CA ARG A 309 14.83 9.06 31.02
C ARG A 309 14.30 9.55 29.69
N ALA A 310 12.98 9.65 29.54
CA ALA A 310 12.35 10.19 28.34
C ALA A 310 12.78 11.63 28.08
N VAL A 311 12.77 12.48 29.12
CA VAL A 311 13.24 13.88 29.07
C VAL A 311 14.71 13.94 28.68
N GLN A 312 15.57 13.13 29.30
CA GLN A 312 17.00 13.09 28.96
C GLN A 312 17.21 12.74 27.48
N ARG A 313 16.67 11.62 27.02
CA ARG A 313 16.82 11.18 25.62
C ARG A 313 16.23 12.19 24.64
N GLN A 314 15.05 12.72 24.92
CA GLN A 314 14.43 13.72 24.04
C GLN A 314 15.25 15.02 23.97
N ALA A 315 15.90 15.42 25.07
CA ALA A 315 16.83 16.55 25.06
C ALA A 315 18.11 16.25 24.26
N GLU A 316 18.63 15.03 24.35
CA GLU A 316 19.76 14.55 23.52
C GLU A 316 19.40 14.61 22.03
N VAL A 317 18.21 14.15 21.62
CA VAL A 317 17.71 14.27 20.24
C VAL A 317 17.66 15.73 19.79
N VAL A 318 17.10 16.63 20.61
CA VAL A 318 17.04 18.07 20.28
C VAL A 318 18.43 18.66 20.09
N ALA A 319 19.43 18.21 20.87
CA ALA A 319 20.80 18.66 20.73
C ALA A 319 21.46 18.11 19.45
N LEU A 320 21.23 16.84 19.12
CA LEU A 320 21.72 16.21 17.89
C LEU A 320 21.14 16.87 16.64
N LEU A 321 19.83 17.12 16.60
CA LEU A 321 19.18 17.82 15.49
C LEU A 321 19.78 19.22 15.27
N LYS A 322 20.06 19.95 16.35
CA LYS A 322 20.76 21.25 16.26
C LYS A 322 22.15 21.12 15.67
N GLN A 323 22.91 20.10 16.07
CA GLN A 323 24.27 19.86 15.54
C GLN A 323 24.24 19.46 14.07
N ALA A 324 23.23 18.68 13.66
CA ALA A 324 23.01 18.27 12.28
C ALA A 324 22.48 19.39 11.37
N GLY A 325 22.19 20.58 11.91
CA GLY A 325 21.67 21.70 11.13
C GLY A 325 20.21 21.55 10.70
N ALA A 326 19.42 20.76 11.44
CA ALA A 326 17.98 20.65 11.24
C ALA A 326 17.29 22.02 11.32
N ASP A 327 16.17 22.19 10.61
CA ASP A 327 15.45 23.47 10.64
C ASP A 327 14.74 23.72 11.98
N GLU A 328 14.45 24.98 12.30
CA GLU A 328 13.87 25.34 13.60
C GLU A 328 12.45 24.78 13.79
N GLY A 329 11.70 24.57 12.70
CA GLY A 329 10.39 23.94 12.74
C GLY A 329 10.47 22.47 13.16
N GLN A 330 11.41 21.71 12.58
CA GLN A 330 11.75 20.36 13.03
C GLN A 330 12.12 20.40 14.52
N ILE A 331 13.09 21.21 14.91
CA ILE A 331 13.56 21.27 16.30
C ILE A 331 12.42 21.61 17.29
N GLU A 332 11.51 22.50 16.92
CA GLU A 332 10.40 22.92 17.79
C GLU A 332 9.41 21.78 18.07
N ARG A 333 9.11 20.92 17.09
CA ARG A 333 8.28 19.72 17.31
C ARG A 333 8.90 18.78 18.37
N PHE A 334 10.22 18.62 18.37
CA PHE A 334 10.91 17.80 19.36
C PHE A 334 10.96 18.47 20.74
N ARG A 335 11.00 19.80 20.80
CA ARG A 335 10.87 20.55 22.07
C ARG A 335 9.47 20.48 22.64
N GLU A 336 8.44 20.51 21.81
CA GLU A 336 7.07 20.33 22.28
C GLU A 336 6.89 18.96 22.95
N ARG A 337 7.42 17.91 22.32
CA ARG A 337 7.45 16.57 22.91
C ARG A 337 8.26 16.52 24.21
N LEU A 338 9.40 17.20 24.26
CA LEU A 338 10.18 17.34 25.49
C LEU A 338 9.34 17.98 26.62
N ARG A 339 8.56 19.02 26.30
CA ARG A 339 7.66 19.67 27.27
C ARG A 339 6.56 18.70 27.75
N LEU A 340 6.00 17.86 26.88
CA LEU A 340 5.06 16.81 27.27
C LEU A 340 5.69 15.86 28.31
N TYR A 341 6.88 15.32 28.00
CA TYR A 341 7.58 14.40 28.91
C TYR A 341 7.97 15.07 30.24
N GLN A 342 8.33 16.36 30.22
CA GLN A 342 8.61 17.13 31.44
C GLN A 342 7.37 17.31 32.33
N ARG A 343 6.17 17.31 31.76
CA ARG A 343 4.90 17.34 32.51
C ARG A 343 4.42 15.95 32.95
N GLY A 344 5.13 14.89 32.61
CA GLY A 344 4.68 13.52 32.87
C GLY A 344 3.57 13.07 31.93
N GLU A 345 3.48 13.66 30.73
CA GLU A 345 2.50 13.31 29.70
C GLU A 345 3.15 12.46 28.61
N VAL A 346 2.40 11.53 28.03
CA VAL A 346 2.83 10.71 26.89
C VAL A 346 2.32 11.32 25.59
N LEU A 347 3.16 11.28 24.55
CA LEU A 347 2.72 11.58 23.19
C LEU A 347 1.91 10.39 22.66
N ILE A 348 0.71 10.66 22.18
CA ILE A 348 -0.11 9.70 21.43
C ILE A 348 -0.09 10.19 19.98
N GLU A 349 0.76 9.59 19.14
CA GLU A 349 0.77 9.87 17.69
C GLU A 349 -0.55 9.34 17.09
N GLY A 350 -1.35 10.20 16.43
CA GLY A 350 -2.63 9.81 15.80
C GLY A 350 -3.91 10.45 16.36
N ARG A 351 -3.82 11.55 17.12
CA ARG A 351 -4.98 12.41 17.45
C ARG A 351 -4.87 13.75 16.70
N ASP A 352 -4.93 13.69 15.38
CA ASP A 352 -5.28 14.83 14.52
C ASP A 352 -6.39 14.39 13.57
#